data_AF-A0A432VGC8-F1
#
_entry.id   AF-A0A432VGC8-F1
#
_cell.length_a   1.000
_cell.length_b   1.000
_cell.length_c   1.000
_cell.angle_alpha   90.00
_cell.angle_beta   90.00
_cell.angle_gamma   90.00
#
_symmetry.space_group_name_H-M   'P 1'
#
loop_
_entity.id
_entity.type
_entity.pdbx_description
1 polymer ?
#
loop_
_entity_poly.entity_id
_entity_poly.type
_entity_poly.pdbx_seq_one_letter_code
_entity_poly.pdbx_strand_id
1 'polypeptide(L)'
;MTVREFEQKVREKEEVTLVIRAPSGTMVEDYDFDRCAASGTSISSWLETRVKPRVGEFEYDVVSPDYVVSTPHGRTKMGTLREKYER
;
A
#
# COMPACT_ATOMS: atom_id res chain seq x y z
N MET A 1 2.39 -8.25 -13.01
CA MET A 1 1.26 -7.33 -13.27
C MET A 1 1.78 -5.94 -13.48
N THR A 2 1.04 -5.04 -14.11
CA THR A 2 1.43 -3.64 -14.20
C THR A 2 1.36 -2.98 -12.83
N VAL A 3 2.14 -1.92 -12.62
CA VAL A 3 2.10 -1.10 -11.39
C VAL A 3 0.67 -0.63 -11.08
N ARG A 4 -0.08 -0.20 -12.10
CA ARG A 4 -1.46 0.25 -11.93
C ARG A 4 -2.40 -0.85 -11.44
N GLU A 5 -2.24 -2.07 -11.95
CA GLU A 5 -3.00 -3.23 -11.46
C GLU A 5 -2.63 -3.58 -10.02
N PHE A 6 -1.34 -3.45 -9.65
CA PHE A 6 -0.89 -3.65 -8.28
C PHE A 6 -1.51 -2.66 -7.31
N GLU A 7 -1.47 -1.36 -7.62
CA GLU A 7 -2.10 -0.31 -6.82
C GLU A 7 -3.60 -0.56 -6.63
N GLN A 8 -4.29 -0.97 -7.70
CA GLN A 8 -5.69 -1.32 -7.65
C GLN A 8 -5.95 -2.53 -6.74
N LYS A 9 -5.19 -3.62 -6.87
CA LYS A 9 -5.33 -4.79 -5.99
C LYS A 9 -5.08 -4.44 -4.53
N VAL A 10 -4.04 -3.64 -4.25
CA VAL A 10 -3.76 -3.16 -2.89
C VAL A 10 -4.95 -2.38 -2.35
N ARG A 11 -5.53 -1.47 -3.14
CA ARG A 11 -6.69 -0.69 -2.73
C ARG A 11 -7.91 -1.57 -2.44
N GLU A 12 -8.19 -2.55 -3.30
CA GLU A 12 -9.32 -3.47 -3.12
C GLU A 12 -9.15 -4.38 -1.91
N LYS A 13 -7.91 -4.81 -1.61
CA LYS A 13 -7.62 -5.73 -0.51
C LYS A 13 -7.38 -5.05 0.84
N GLU A 14 -6.64 -3.95 0.84
CA GLU A 14 -6.20 -3.28 2.06
C GLU A 14 -7.06 -2.07 2.41
N GLU A 15 -7.94 -1.64 1.50
CA GLU A 15 -8.79 -0.44 1.62
C GLU A 15 -7.96 0.84 1.81
N VAL A 16 -6.75 0.84 1.22
CA VAL A 16 -5.74 1.89 1.34
C VAL A 16 -5.17 2.20 -0.05
N THR A 17 -4.93 3.49 -0.33
CA THR A 17 -4.33 3.92 -1.59
C THR A 17 -2.80 3.94 -1.46
N LEU A 18 -2.14 3.11 -2.27
CA LEU A 18 -0.70 3.15 -2.50
C LEU A 18 -0.43 3.70 -3.89
N VAL A 19 0.57 4.57 -4.02
CA VAL A 19 1.05 5.09 -5.31
C VAL A 19 2.51 4.70 -5.47
N ILE A 20 2.86 4.03 -6.56
CA ILE A 20 4.22 3.61 -6.88
C ILE A 20 4.77 4.53 -7.97
N ARG A 21 5.94 5.11 -7.72
CA ARG A 21 6.63 6.00 -8.64
C ARG A 21 7.45 5.18 -9.63
N ALA A 22 6.77 4.68 -10.66
CA ALA A 22 7.38 3.92 -11.74
C ALA A 22 6.71 4.26 -13.09
N PRO A 23 7.39 4.02 -14.23
CA PRO A 23 6.76 4.13 -15.55
C PRO A 23 5.49 3.26 -15.65
N SER A 24 4.47 3.74 -16.34
CA SER A 24 3.14 3.08 -16.39
C SER A 24 3.14 1.65 -16.95
N GLY A 25 4.12 1.31 -17.80
CA GLY A 25 4.30 -0.04 -18.36
C GLY A 25 5.17 -0.97 -17.50
N THR A 26 5.58 -0.53 -16.32
CA THR A 26 6.45 -1.31 -15.43
C THR A 26 5.70 -2.51 -14.88
N MET A 27 6.38 -3.66 -14.90
CA MET A 27 5.87 -4.90 -14.35
C MET A 27 6.42 -5.10 -12.94
N VAL A 28 5.53 -5.45 -12.02
CA VAL A 28 5.82 -5.80 -10.62
C VAL A 28 5.26 -7.19 -10.31
N GLU A 29 5.72 -7.76 -9.20
CA GLU A 29 5.19 -9.04 -8.71
C GLU A 29 3.73 -8.93 -8.29
N ASP A 30 3.03 -10.07 -8.25
CA ASP A 30 1.62 -10.10 -7.87
C ASP A 30 1.42 -9.81 -6.37
N TYR A 31 0.40 -9.01 -6.05
CA TYR A 31 -0.11 -8.87 -4.69
C TYR A 31 -1.03 -10.05 -4.35
N ASP A 32 -0.43 -11.21 -4.08
CA ASP A 32 -1.06 -12.53 -3.92
C ASP A 32 -1.57 -12.84 -2.50
N PHE A 33 -1.99 -11.82 -1.75
CA PHE A 33 -2.50 -12.02 -0.40
C PHE A 33 -4.02 -12.30 -0.39
N ASP A 34 -4.40 -13.42 0.21
CA ASP A 34 -5.81 -13.80 0.39
C ASP A 34 -6.56 -12.78 1.27
N ARG A 35 -5.93 -12.38 2.38
CA ARG A 35 -6.48 -11.48 3.40
C ARG A 35 -5.71 -10.17 3.51
N CYS A 36 -6.43 -9.13 3.90
CA CYS A 36 -5.85 -7.85 4.28
C CYS A 36 -4.83 -8.01 5.43
N ALA A 37 -3.92 -7.05 5.58
CA ALA A 37 -2.99 -7.02 6.69
C ALA A 37 -3.77 -6.97 8.02
N ALA A 38 -3.26 -7.65 9.05
CA ALA A 38 -3.91 -7.62 10.35
C ALA A 38 -3.99 -6.17 10.86
N SER A 39 -5.08 -5.79 11.54
CA SER A 39 -5.27 -4.41 12.00
C SER A 39 -4.13 -3.93 12.92
N GLY A 40 -3.50 -4.85 13.68
CA GLY A 40 -2.35 -4.57 14.54
C GLY A 40 -0.99 -4.51 13.82
N THR A 41 -0.91 -4.83 12.53
CA THR A 41 0.29 -4.66 11.71
C THR A 41 0.58 -3.18 11.55
N SER A 42 1.83 -2.78 11.72
CA SER A 42 2.23 -1.39 11.47
C SER A 42 2.40 -1.15 9.97
N ILE A 43 2.21 0.10 9.53
CA ILE A 43 2.37 0.46 8.12
C ILE A 43 3.78 0.14 7.63
N SER A 44 4.83 0.44 8.41
CA SER A 44 6.20 0.05 8.02
C SER A 44 6.36 -1.46 7.85
N SER A 45 5.77 -2.27 8.73
CA SER A 45 5.85 -3.72 8.60
C SER A 45 5.09 -4.21 7.38
N TRP A 46 3.92 -3.65 7.09
CA TRP A 46 3.18 -3.94 5.87
C TRP A 46 3.98 -3.56 4.61
N LEU A 47 4.57 -2.37 4.58
CA LEU A 47 5.38 -1.90 3.46
C LEU A 47 6.61 -2.81 3.25
N GLU A 48 7.37 -3.12 4.29
CA GLU A 48 8.59 -3.94 4.19
C GLU A 48 8.30 -5.41 3.84
N THR A 49 7.19 -5.99 4.32
CA THR A 49 6.88 -7.42 4.12
C THR A 49 6.02 -7.72 2.91
N ARG A 50 5.13 -6.78 2.52
CA ARG A 50 4.17 -7.00 1.44
C ARG A 50 4.45 -6.17 0.19
N VAL A 51 4.79 -4.90 0.34
CA VAL A 51 4.91 -3.97 -0.79
C VAL A 51 6.31 -4.01 -1.39
N LYS A 52 7.34 -3.64 -0.62
CA LYS A 52 8.73 -3.51 -1.04
C LYS A 52 9.28 -4.73 -1.79
N PRO A 53 9.05 -5.99 -1.35
CA PRO A 53 9.57 -7.15 -2.08
C PRO A 53 8.99 -7.28 -3.50
N ARG A 54 7.77 -6.76 -3.73
CA ARG A 54 7.05 -6.92 -5.00
C ARG A 54 7.30 -5.79 -5.98
N VAL A 55 7.60 -4.59 -5.47
CA VAL A 55 7.87 -3.38 -6.25
C VAL A 55 9.37 -3.10 -6.41
N GLY A 56 10.24 -3.85 -5.73
CA GLY A 56 11.69 -3.72 -5.88
C GLY A 56 12.22 -2.37 -5.39
N GLU A 57 12.99 -1.68 -6.24
CA GLU A 57 13.62 -0.39 -5.92
C GLU A 57 12.75 0.83 -6.24
N PHE A 58 11.51 0.63 -6.71
CA PHE A 58 10.63 1.76 -6.99
C PHE A 58 10.19 2.43 -5.68
N GLU A 59 10.22 3.76 -5.68
CA GLU A 59 9.66 4.54 -4.58
C GLU A 59 8.13 4.39 -4.54
N TYR A 60 7.56 4.44 -3.35
CA TYR A 60 6.12 4.34 -3.15
C TYR A 60 5.67 5.22 -2.00
N ASP A 61 4.48 5.76 -2.14
CA ASP A 61 3.82 6.63 -1.17
C ASP A 61 2.48 6.03 -0.77
N VAL A 62 2.20 6.04 0.54
CA VAL A 62 0.84 5.78 1.04
C VAL A 62 0.12 7.12 1.02
N VAL A 63 -0.92 7.22 0.21
CA VAL A 63 -1.77 8.41 0.18
C VAL A 63 -2.79 8.27 1.30
N SER A 64 -3.27 9.35 1.90
CA SER A 64 -4.41 9.32 2.81
C SER A 64 -5.68 9.82 2.08
N PRO A 65 -6.91 9.55 2.57
CA PRO A 65 -8.14 9.87 1.85
C PRO A 65 -8.35 11.37 1.59
N ASP A 66 -7.70 12.23 2.37
CA ASP A 66 -7.60 13.68 2.18
C ASP A 66 -6.58 14.10 1.09
N TYR A 67 -6.05 13.14 0.32
CA TYR A 67 -5.01 13.33 -0.70
C TYR A 67 -3.73 13.99 -0.17
N VAL A 68 -3.56 14.03 1.15
CA VAL A 68 -2.31 14.42 1.75
C VAL A 68 -1.35 13.25 1.59
N VAL A 69 -0.25 13.47 0.89
CA VAL A 69 0.88 12.53 0.90
C VAL A 69 1.53 12.67 2.27
N SER A 70 0.89 12.07 3.27
CA SER A 70 1.48 11.91 4.58
C SER A 70 2.26 10.63 4.52
N THR A 71 3.58 10.65 4.69
CA THR A 71 4.31 9.45 5.07
C THR A 71 3.79 9.12 6.48
N PRO A 72 2.85 8.17 6.64
CA PRO A 72 2.28 7.96 7.95
C PRO A 72 3.43 7.47 8.83
N HIS A 73 3.54 8.01 10.05
CA HIS A 73 4.56 7.58 11.00
C HIS A 73 4.57 6.06 11.03
N GLY A 74 5.70 5.43 10.72
CA GLY A 74 5.77 4.00 10.44
C GLY A 74 5.20 3.06 11.50
N ARG A 75 4.98 3.57 12.72
CA ARG A 75 4.37 2.90 13.87
C ARG A 75 2.84 2.86 13.83
N THR A 76 2.20 3.67 12.98
CA THR A 76 0.75 3.68 12.78
C THR A 76 0.28 2.30 12.32
N LYS A 77 -0.87 1.88 12.82
CA LYS A 77 -1.44 0.57 12.56
C LYS A 77 -2.31 0.59 11.31
N MET A 78 -2.35 -0.52 10.59
CA MET A 78 -3.18 -0.67 9.38
C MET A 78 -4.66 -0.45 9.69
N GLY A 79 -5.14 -0.92 10.84
CA GLY A 79 -6.53 -0.65 11.26
C GLY A 79 -6.83 0.85 11.36
N THR A 80 -5.98 1.60 12.07
CA THR A 80 -6.11 3.06 12.19
C THR A 80 -6.00 3.79 10.85
N LEU A 81 -5.21 3.25 9.91
CA LEU A 81 -5.12 3.81 8.57
C LEU A 81 -6.44 3.62 7.80
N ARG A 82 -7.02 2.41 7.84
CA ARG A 82 -8.31 2.10 7.18
C ARG A 82 -9.46 2.90 7.74
N GLU A 83 -9.52 3.07 9.07
CA GLU A 83 -10.54 3.92 9.72
C GLU A 83 -10.55 5.36 9.18
N LYS A 84 -9.42 5.88 8.68
CA LYS A 84 -9.40 7.20 8.04
C LYS A 84 -10.12 7.20 6.69
N TYR A 85 -10.07 6.09 5.95
CA TYR A 85 -10.68 5.93 4.63
C TYR A 85 -12.18 5.69 4.66
N GLU A 86 -12.69 5.16 5.77
CA GLU A 86 -14.12 4.96 5.99
C GLU A 86 -14.86 6.25 6.41
N ARG A 87 -14.12 7.34 6.69
CA ARG A 87 -14.66 8.62 7.17
C ARG A 87 -14.81 9.64 6.04
#